data_AF-A0A2K8K5J6-F1
#
_entry.id   AF-A0A2K8K5J6-F1
#
_cell.length_a   1.000
_cell.length_b   1.000
_cell.length_c   1.000
_cell.angle_alpha   90.00
_cell.angle_beta   90.00
_cell.angle_gamma   90.00
#
_symmetry.space_group_name_H-M   'P 1'
#
loop_
_entity.id
_entity.type
_entity.pdbx_description
1 polymer ?
#
loop_
_entity_poly.entity_id
_entity_poly.type
_entity_poly.pdbx_seq_one_letter_code
_entity_poly.pdbx_strand_id
1 'polypeptide(L)'
;MRIGGALALSGMERGRLTTLLTRQQVPFAVSSSGSGIKHRQFTVSEALSLRLMVMVGADRDFSGLGPSDSARLIANALGKAREKYGAGIEAVITNPSVWIGGMEFRGETRCGEVETWFEWFAGPLHSIETWCGNCLEPWNETYRRASPVRILALVNLTAAAEYVIERAQDMEIPINE
;
A
#
# COMPACT_ATOMS: atom_id res chain seq x y z
N MET A 1 7.81 -16.39 21.01
CA MET A 1 6.33 -16.29 21.14
C MET A 1 5.77 -15.93 19.75
N ARG A 2 4.61 -16.45 19.29
CA ARG A 2 4.20 -16.38 17.86
C ARG A 2 2.69 -16.10 17.68
N ILE A 3 2.23 -14.87 17.94
CA ILE A 3 0.80 -14.54 17.89
C ILE A 3 0.56 -13.33 16.96
N GLY A 4 0.53 -13.61 15.65
CA GLY A 4 0.08 -12.67 14.61
C GLY A 4 1.02 -11.50 14.33
N GLY A 5 2.33 -11.77 14.14
CA GLY A 5 3.34 -10.71 13.91
C GLY A 5 3.31 -9.65 15.02
N ALA A 6 3.03 -10.10 16.25
CA ALA A 6 2.68 -9.29 17.42
C ALA A 6 1.84 -8.02 17.10
N LEU A 7 0.66 -8.23 16.52
CA LEU A 7 -0.33 -7.18 16.21
C LEU A 7 0.18 -6.07 15.29
N ALA A 8 0.97 -6.46 14.28
CA ALA A 8 1.65 -5.56 13.35
C ALA A 8 2.51 -4.52 14.08
N LEU A 9 3.24 -5.01 15.08
CA LEU A 9 4.39 -4.36 15.70
C LEU A 9 4.17 -2.89 16.15
N SER A 10 3.09 -2.47 16.81
CA SER A 10 1.98 -3.22 17.42
C SER A 10 0.65 -2.44 17.38
N GLY A 11 0.60 -1.34 16.61
CA GLY A 11 -0.49 -0.34 16.59
C GLY A 11 -1.80 -0.76 15.92
N MET A 12 -2.16 -2.04 15.97
CA MET A 12 -3.39 -2.58 15.39
C MET A 12 -4.15 -3.43 16.40
N GLU A 13 -5.41 -3.11 16.64
CA GLU A 13 -6.24 -3.93 17.52
C GLU A 13 -6.43 -5.35 16.97
N ARG A 14 -6.46 -6.33 17.88
CA ARG A 14 -6.71 -7.75 17.56
C ARG A 14 -8.03 -7.95 16.82
N GLY A 15 -9.06 -7.16 17.15
CA GLY A 15 -10.33 -7.15 16.42
C GLY A 15 -10.13 -6.74 14.97
N ARG A 16 -9.44 -5.63 14.71
CA ARG A 16 -9.18 -5.09 13.36
C ARG A 16 -8.36 -6.04 12.48
N LEU A 17 -7.30 -6.65 13.02
CA LEU A 17 -6.54 -7.67 12.31
C LEU A 17 -7.40 -8.90 11.98
N THR A 18 -8.28 -9.32 12.90
CA THR A 18 -9.23 -10.41 12.66
C THR A 18 -10.22 -10.06 11.55
N THR A 19 -10.75 -8.84 11.53
CA THR A 19 -11.62 -8.33 10.47
C THR A 19 -10.93 -8.36 9.10
N LEU A 20 -9.70 -7.85 8.99
CA LEU A 20 -8.94 -7.86 7.74
C LEU A 20 -8.70 -9.29 7.22
N LEU A 21 -8.30 -10.22 8.09
CA LEU A 21 -8.04 -11.61 7.73
C LEU A 21 -9.33 -12.35 7.34
N THR A 22 -10.41 -12.22 8.12
CA THR A 22 -11.69 -12.90 7.85
C THR A 22 -12.36 -12.43 6.56
N ARG A 23 -12.20 -11.14 6.19
CA ARG A 23 -12.69 -10.59 4.92
C ARG A 23 -11.77 -10.88 3.72
N GLN A 24 -10.67 -11.63 3.92
CA GLN A 24 -9.61 -11.85 2.91
C GLN A 24 -9.02 -10.55 2.34
N GLN A 25 -9.00 -9.49 3.14
CA GLN A 25 -8.53 -8.16 2.75
C GLN A 25 -7.03 -7.98 2.96
N VAL A 26 -6.25 -9.05 3.11
CA VAL A 26 -4.79 -8.99 3.18
C VAL A 26 -4.17 -9.41 1.84
N PRO A 27 -3.13 -8.73 1.34
CA PRO A 27 -2.55 -8.99 0.01
C PRO A 27 -1.70 -10.27 -0.07
N PHE A 28 -1.74 -11.13 0.95
CA PHE A 28 -0.96 -12.36 1.06
C PHE A 28 -1.85 -13.52 1.51
N ALA A 29 -1.64 -14.71 0.96
CA ALA A 29 -2.51 -15.86 1.19
C ALA A 29 -2.61 -16.21 2.68
N VAL A 30 -3.83 -16.34 3.20
CA VAL A 30 -4.10 -16.88 4.54
C VAL A 30 -4.49 -18.34 4.37
N SER A 31 -3.62 -19.25 4.79
CA SER A 31 -3.84 -20.69 4.70
C SER A 31 -5.16 -21.06 5.39
N SER A 32 -6.12 -21.55 4.60
CA SER A 32 -7.49 -21.86 5.03
C SER A 32 -7.63 -23.14 5.87
N SER A 33 -6.51 -23.75 6.26
CA SER A 33 -6.43 -25.03 6.97
C SER A 33 -6.61 -24.92 8.49
N GLY A 34 -7.86 -24.74 8.92
CA GLY A 34 -8.45 -25.47 10.07
C GLY A 34 -7.96 -25.18 11.49
N SER A 35 -6.91 -24.39 11.73
CA SER A 35 -6.52 -23.97 13.08
C SER A 35 -6.29 -22.45 13.13
N GLY A 36 -6.90 -21.81 14.13
CA GLY A 36 -7.10 -20.36 14.11
C GLY A 36 -5.82 -19.51 14.16
N ILE A 37 -6.00 -18.21 13.88
CA ILE A 37 -5.01 -17.10 13.83
C ILE A 37 -3.91 -17.13 14.92
N LYS A 38 -4.15 -17.81 16.04
CA LYS A 38 -3.28 -17.98 17.22
C LYS A 38 -1.83 -18.42 16.94
N HIS A 39 -1.49 -18.95 15.76
CA HIS A 39 -0.17 -19.51 15.46
C HIS A 39 0.53 -19.03 14.18
N ARG A 40 -0.08 -18.15 13.35
CA ARG A 40 0.59 -17.68 12.12
C ARG A 40 1.75 -16.72 12.46
N GLN A 41 2.91 -17.04 11.90
CA GLN A 41 4.05 -16.12 11.77
C GLN A 41 3.82 -15.24 10.53
N PHE A 42 4.07 -13.94 10.67
CA PHE A 42 4.07 -13.00 9.56
C PHE A 42 5.53 -12.62 9.27
N THR A 43 5.91 -12.48 8.01
CA THR A 43 7.23 -11.92 7.65
C THR A 43 7.26 -10.41 7.88
N VAL A 44 8.46 -9.82 7.89
CA VAL A 44 8.63 -8.36 7.97
C VAL A 44 7.94 -7.66 6.78
N SER A 45 8.04 -8.26 5.58
CA SER A 45 7.34 -7.83 4.37
C SER A 45 5.80 -7.84 4.50
N GLU A 46 5.23 -8.87 5.15
CA GLU A 46 3.79 -8.93 5.44
C GLU A 46 3.37 -7.92 6.52
N ALA A 47 4.20 -7.69 7.54
CA ALA A 47 3.97 -6.70 8.59
C ALA A 47 3.96 -5.25 8.05
N LEU A 48 4.88 -4.92 7.14
CA LEU A 48 4.90 -3.64 6.41
C LEU A 48 3.61 -3.42 5.61
N SER A 49 3.18 -4.45 4.87
CA SER A 49 1.93 -4.40 4.08
C SER A 49 0.71 -4.10 4.97
N LEU A 50 0.63 -4.75 6.14
CA LEU A 50 -0.41 -4.50 7.14
C LEU A 50 -0.33 -3.09 7.76
N ARG A 51 0.87 -2.58 8.04
CA ARG A 51 1.06 -1.22 8.57
C ARG A 51 0.56 -0.16 7.59
N LEU A 52 0.90 -0.30 6.31
CA LEU A 52 0.48 0.61 5.24
C LEU A 52 -1.05 0.60 5.08
N MET A 53 -1.69 -0.58 5.15
CA MET A 53 -3.15 -0.69 5.14
C MET A 53 -3.83 0.00 6.34
N VAL A 54 -3.22 -0.02 7.53
CA VAL A 54 -3.72 0.73 8.70
C VAL A 54 -3.57 2.24 8.50
N MET A 55 -2.49 2.69 7.86
CA MET A 55 -2.24 4.11 7.55
C MET A 55 -3.18 4.66 6.50
N VAL A 56 -3.54 3.87 5.47
CA VAL A 56 -4.63 4.19 4.55
C VAL A 56 -5.96 4.20 5.32
N GLY A 57 -6.16 3.23 6.20
CA GLY A 57 -7.31 3.20 7.12
C GLY A 57 -8.45 2.37 6.55
N ALA A 58 -8.34 1.05 6.73
CA ALA A 58 -9.26 0.02 6.26
C ALA A 58 -10.74 0.09 6.75
N ASP A 59 -11.16 1.19 7.38
CA ASP A 59 -12.54 1.43 7.85
C ASP A 59 -13.06 2.82 7.43
N ARG A 60 -12.32 3.56 6.60
CA ARG A 60 -12.82 4.79 5.97
C ARG A 60 -13.40 4.43 4.60
N ASP A 61 -14.66 4.79 4.38
CA ASP A 61 -15.21 4.87 3.03
C ASP A 61 -14.46 5.96 2.25
N PHE A 62 -13.46 5.57 1.48
CA PHE A 62 -12.78 6.43 0.52
C PHE A 62 -13.66 6.65 -0.70
N SER A 63 -14.84 7.25 -0.48
CA SER A 63 -15.80 7.68 -1.51
C SER A 63 -15.99 6.64 -2.64
N GLY A 64 -16.25 5.38 -2.26
CA GLY A 64 -16.47 4.26 -3.19
C GLY A 64 -15.36 3.21 -3.27
N LEU A 65 -14.21 3.41 -2.62
CA LEU A 65 -13.22 2.34 -2.40
C LEU A 65 -13.50 1.62 -1.08
N GLY A 66 -13.81 0.33 -1.15
CA GLY A 66 -14.03 -0.50 0.02
C GLY A 66 -12.71 -0.96 0.66
N PRO A 67 -12.77 -1.61 1.83
CA PRO A 67 -11.56 -2.13 2.49
C PRO A 67 -10.84 -3.23 1.69
N SER A 68 -11.52 -3.89 0.74
CA SER A 68 -10.92 -4.76 -0.29
C SER A 68 -10.01 -4.02 -1.26
N ASP A 69 -10.35 -2.77 -1.59
CA ASP A 69 -9.59 -1.98 -2.55
C ASP A 69 -8.35 -1.40 -1.87
N SER A 70 -8.40 -1.09 -0.57
CA SER A 70 -7.20 -0.73 0.22
C SER A 70 -6.09 -1.80 0.12
N ALA A 71 -6.44 -3.08 0.10
CA ALA A 71 -5.49 -4.17 -0.08
C ALA A 71 -4.82 -4.14 -1.46
N ARG A 72 -5.62 -3.91 -2.52
CA ARG A 72 -5.16 -3.80 -3.91
C ARG A 72 -4.33 -2.53 -4.14
N LEU A 73 -4.74 -1.40 -3.55
CA LEU A 73 -4.02 -0.13 -3.54
C LEU A 73 -2.61 -0.31 -2.99
N ILE A 74 -2.49 -0.89 -1.80
CA ILE A 74 -1.18 -1.15 -1.17
C ILE A 74 -0.37 -2.17 -1.96
N ALA A 75 -0.96 -3.26 -2.46
CA ALA A 75 -0.24 -4.25 -3.26
C ALA A 75 0.35 -3.65 -4.54
N ASN A 76 -0.43 -2.86 -5.30
CA ASN A 76 0.02 -2.25 -6.55
C ASN A 76 1.09 -1.17 -6.30
N ALA A 77 0.88 -0.31 -5.29
CA ALA A 77 1.81 0.76 -4.97
C ALA A 77 3.14 0.23 -4.37
N LEU A 78 3.10 -0.86 -3.58
CA LEU A 78 4.30 -1.61 -3.19
C LEU A 78 4.98 -2.30 -4.38
N GLY A 79 4.21 -2.79 -5.35
CA GLY A 79 4.75 -3.29 -6.62
C GLY A 79 5.61 -2.23 -7.31
N LYS A 80 5.10 -1.00 -7.45
CA LYS A 80 5.87 0.13 -8.01
C LYS A 80 7.07 0.54 -7.17
N ALA A 81 6.99 0.51 -5.84
CA ALA A 81 8.16 0.71 -5.00
C ALA A 81 9.23 -0.37 -5.24
N ARG A 82 8.83 -1.65 -5.35
CA ARG A 82 9.75 -2.76 -5.59
C ARG A 82 10.40 -2.72 -6.97
N GLU A 83 9.64 -2.38 -8.01
CA GLU A 83 10.18 -2.15 -9.37
C GLU A 83 11.26 -1.05 -9.39
N LYS A 84 11.08 0.01 -8.60
CA LYS A 84 11.91 1.22 -8.64
C LYS A 84 13.08 1.22 -7.65
N TYR A 85 12.93 0.57 -6.50
CA TYR A 85 13.88 0.64 -5.38
C TYR A 85 14.45 -0.73 -4.96
N GLY A 86 13.83 -1.85 -5.35
CA GLY A 86 14.25 -3.20 -4.98
C GLY A 86 13.26 -3.93 -4.06
N ALA A 87 13.45 -5.24 -3.89
CA ALA A 87 12.46 -6.11 -3.24
C ALA A 87 12.35 -5.97 -1.71
N GLY A 88 13.46 -5.62 -1.05
CA GLY A 88 13.62 -5.63 0.41
C GLY A 88 13.16 -4.37 1.14
N ILE A 89 12.84 -4.51 2.44
CA ILE A 89 12.39 -3.41 3.30
C ILE A 89 13.47 -2.35 3.55
N GLU A 90 14.74 -2.76 3.60
CA GLU A 90 15.86 -1.82 3.78
C GLU A 90 16.06 -0.93 2.54
N ALA A 91 15.80 -1.47 1.35
CA ALA A 91 15.97 -0.75 0.08
C ALA A 91 14.98 0.42 -0.11
N VAL A 92 13.89 0.48 0.67
CA VAL A 92 12.93 1.59 0.66
C VAL A 92 13.16 2.60 1.80
N ILE A 93 14.12 2.35 2.68
CA ILE A 93 14.60 3.32 3.68
C ILE A 93 15.74 4.12 3.06
N THR A 94 15.36 5.22 2.39
CA THR A 94 16.28 6.06 1.62
C THR A 94 16.04 7.54 1.91
N ASN A 95 17.04 8.36 1.63
CA ASN A 95 16.95 9.82 1.64
C ASN A 95 16.99 10.30 0.18
N PRO A 96 15.96 10.99 -0.35
CA PRO A 96 14.72 11.43 0.32
C PRO A 96 13.71 10.32 0.58
N SER A 97 12.88 10.47 1.63
CA SER A 97 11.85 9.51 2.02
C SER A 97 10.87 9.18 0.89
N VAL A 98 10.61 7.89 0.68
CA VAL A 98 9.71 7.35 -0.33
C VAL A 98 8.27 7.36 0.18
N TRP A 99 7.36 7.85 -0.66
CA TRP A 99 5.92 7.78 -0.49
C TRP A 99 5.34 6.87 -1.57
N ILE A 100 4.27 6.15 -1.21
CA ILE A 100 3.50 5.33 -2.15
C ILE A 100 2.03 5.69 -2.11
N GLY A 101 1.34 5.50 -3.23
CA GLY A 101 -0.07 5.86 -3.32
C GLY A 101 -0.73 5.49 -4.64
N GLY A 102 -1.99 5.91 -4.76
CA GLY A 102 -2.76 5.83 -5.99
C GLY A 102 -3.58 7.11 -6.19
N MET A 103 -3.72 7.54 -7.42
CA MET A 103 -4.54 8.71 -7.79
C MET A 103 -5.50 8.32 -8.92
N GLU A 104 -6.73 8.81 -8.82
CA GLU A 104 -7.71 8.72 -9.91
C GLU A 104 -7.53 9.90 -10.86
N PHE A 105 -7.52 9.58 -12.14
CA PHE A 105 -7.48 10.51 -13.25
C PHE A 105 -8.76 10.37 -14.07
N ARG A 106 -9.14 11.44 -14.77
CA ARG A 106 -10.27 11.48 -15.69
C ARG A 106 -9.85 12.13 -17.00
N GLY A 107 -10.35 11.61 -18.10
CA GLY A 107 -10.12 12.16 -19.43
C GLY A 107 -11.22 11.77 -20.39
N GLU A 108 -11.15 12.32 -21.59
CA GLU A 108 -12.11 12.14 -22.67
C GLU A 108 -11.47 11.29 -23.76
N THR A 109 -12.04 10.14 -24.09
CA THR A 109 -11.52 9.24 -25.12
C THR A 109 -11.55 9.90 -26.50
N ARG A 110 -10.92 9.26 -27.50
CA ARG A 110 -11.04 9.68 -28.91
C ARG A 110 -12.48 9.77 -29.42
N CYS A 111 -13.41 9.05 -28.79
CA CYS A 111 -14.84 9.04 -29.12
C CYS A 111 -15.66 10.12 -28.40
N GLY A 112 -15.06 10.89 -27.49
CA GLY A 112 -15.77 11.88 -26.65
C GLY A 112 -16.34 11.31 -25.35
N GLU A 113 -16.05 10.05 -25.01
CA GLU A 113 -16.55 9.40 -23.81
C GLU A 113 -15.67 9.73 -22.60
N VAL A 114 -16.28 9.99 -21.44
CA VAL A 114 -15.53 10.31 -20.22
C VAL A 114 -15.17 9.02 -19.49
N GLU A 115 -13.88 8.74 -19.40
CA GLU A 115 -13.35 7.58 -18.67
C GLU A 115 -12.51 8.01 -17.47
N THR A 116 -12.42 7.12 -16.49
CA THR A 116 -11.57 7.26 -15.30
C THR A 116 -10.58 6.11 -15.22
N TRP A 117 -9.33 6.42 -14.90
CA TRP A 117 -8.27 5.43 -14.68
C TRP A 117 -7.49 5.73 -13.41
N PHE A 118 -6.64 4.79 -13.00
CA PHE A 118 -5.87 4.86 -11.76
C PHE A 118 -4.39 4.66 -12.05
N GLU A 119 -3.56 5.57 -11.57
CA GLU A 119 -2.10 5.43 -11.65
C GLU A 119 -1.49 5.30 -10.25
N TRP A 120 -0.36 4.58 -10.20
CA TRP A 120 0.32 4.18 -8.97
C TRP A 120 1.59 4.99 -8.77
N PHE A 121 1.71 5.63 -7.61
CA PHE A 121 2.87 6.44 -7.26
C PHE A 121 3.84 5.66 -6.37
N ALA A 122 5.14 5.79 -6.67
CA ALA A 122 6.24 5.44 -5.78
C ALA A 122 7.39 6.44 -5.99
N GLY A 123 7.63 7.32 -5.01
CA GLY A 123 8.62 8.39 -5.16
C GLY A 123 8.70 9.31 -3.95
N PRO A 124 9.70 10.22 -3.90
CA PRO A 124 9.72 11.27 -2.90
C PRO A 124 8.57 12.26 -3.11
N LEU A 125 8.03 12.82 -2.03
CA LEU A 125 6.82 13.65 -2.10
C LEU A 125 6.92 14.83 -3.09
N HIS A 126 8.10 15.46 -3.19
CA HIS A 126 8.32 16.57 -4.13
C HIS A 126 8.27 16.17 -5.61
N SER A 127 8.38 14.88 -5.96
CA SER A 127 8.25 14.42 -7.35
C SER A 127 6.81 14.11 -7.74
N ILE A 128 5.82 14.31 -6.85
CA ILE A 128 4.42 13.96 -7.12
C ILE A 128 3.83 14.83 -8.25
N GLU A 129 4.18 16.12 -8.31
CA GLU A 129 3.71 17.02 -9.37
C GLU A 129 4.25 16.63 -10.74
N THR A 130 5.55 16.30 -10.83
CA THR A 130 6.17 15.80 -12.06
C THR A 130 5.56 14.47 -12.49
N TRP A 131 5.33 13.55 -11.55
CA TRP A 131 4.66 12.28 -11.83
C TRP A 131 3.23 12.48 -12.33
N CYS A 132 2.43 13.34 -11.69
CA CYS A 132 1.11 13.72 -12.15
C CYS A 132 1.16 14.32 -13.56
N GLY A 133 2.12 15.21 -13.85
CA GLY A 133 2.35 15.74 -15.20
C GLY A 133 2.58 14.63 -16.22
N ASN A 134 3.49 13.70 -15.94
CA ASN A 134 3.81 12.57 -16.81
C ASN A 134 2.58 11.66 -17.06
N CYS A 135 1.73 11.43 -16.04
CA CYS A 135 0.47 10.67 -16.18
C CYS A 135 -0.58 11.38 -17.05
N LEU A 136 -0.42 12.68 -17.29
CA LEU A 136 -1.30 13.52 -18.10
C LEU A 136 -0.71 13.82 -19.50
N GLU A 137 0.52 13.39 -19.80
CA GLU A 137 1.20 13.79 -21.04
C GLU A 137 0.58 13.15 -22.31
N PRO A 138 0.62 13.86 -23.46
CA PRO A 138 -0.09 13.44 -24.68
C PRO A 138 0.35 12.12 -25.32
N TRP A 139 1.47 11.51 -24.91
CA TRP A 139 1.95 10.22 -25.43
C TRP A 139 0.95 9.09 -25.15
N ASN A 140 0.14 9.22 -24.10
CA ASN A 140 -1.06 8.40 -23.94
C ASN A 140 -2.17 8.97 -24.84
N GLU A 141 -2.04 8.76 -26.15
CA GLU A 141 -2.94 9.29 -27.20
C GLU A 141 -4.43 8.84 -27.08
N THR A 142 -4.75 8.12 -26.00
CA THR A 142 -6.07 7.59 -25.64
C THR A 142 -6.98 8.70 -25.12
N TYR A 143 -6.46 9.64 -24.30
CA TYR A 143 -7.26 10.58 -23.51
C TYR A 143 -6.91 12.05 -23.77
N ARG A 144 -7.93 12.85 -24.07
CA ARG A 144 -7.90 14.32 -24.12
C ARG A 144 -8.41 14.89 -22.80
N ARG A 145 -8.09 16.16 -22.52
CA ARG A 145 -8.55 16.88 -21.30
C ARG A 145 -8.29 16.10 -20.00
N ALA A 146 -7.20 15.33 -19.98
CA ALA A 146 -6.80 14.55 -18.82
C ALA A 146 -6.62 15.47 -17.60
N SER A 147 -7.11 15.03 -16.44
CA SER A 147 -7.02 15.78 -15.19
C SER A 147 -6.97 14.85 -13.97
N PRO A 148 -6.25 15.21 -12.90
CA PRO A 148 -6.30 14.48 -11.64
C PRO A 148 -7.65 14.76 -10.95
N VAL A 149 -8.32 13.70 -10.50
CA VAL A 149 -9.63 13.78 -9.83
C VAL A 149 -9.46 13.81 -8.32
N ARG A 150 -8.73 12.83 -7.78
CA ARG A 150 -8.54 12.66 -6.32
C ARG A 150 -7.37 11.74 -6.01
N ILE A 151 -6.69 12.00 -4.89
CA ILE A 151 -5.79 11.04 -4.26
C ILE A 151 -6.66 9.97 -3.60
N LEU A 152 -6.42 8.69 -3.92
CA LEU A 152 -7.10 7.55 -3.32
C LEU A 152 -6.42 7.12 -2.02
N ALA A 153 -5.09 7.09 -2.05
CA ALA A 153 -4.24 6.84 -0.90
C ALA A 153 -2.88 7.49 -1.15
N LEU A 154 -2.25 8.03 -0.11
CA LEU A 154 -0.87 8.49 -0.12
C LEU A 154 -0.27 8.28 1.27
N VAL A 155 0.72 7.40 1.37
CA VAL A 155 1.35 6.99 2.64
C VAL A 155 2.86 7.01 2.52
N ASN A 156 3.54 7.44 3.59
CA ASN A 156 5.00 7.45 3.67
C ASN A 156 5.49 6.01 3.88
N LEU A 157 6.12 5.43 2.86
CA LEU A 157 6.64 4.07 2.87
C LEU A 157 7.88 3.96 3.75
N THR A 158 8.79 4.94 3.65
CA THR A 158 10.01 4.97 4.47
C THR A 158 9.66 5.00 5.97
N ALA A 159 8.77 5.88 6.41
CA ALA A 159 8.33 5.94 7.81
C ALA A 159 7.57 4.68 8.27
N ALA A 160 6.87 3.99 7.36
CA ALA A 160 6.24 2.71 7.67
C ALA A 160 7.28 1.57 7.80
N ALA A 161 8.33 1.60 6.98
CA ALA A 161 9.43 0.63 7.01
C ALA A 161 10.31 0.83 8.26
N GLU A 162 10.71 2.07 8.57
CA GLU A 162 11.45 2.43 9.78
C GLU A 162 10.74 1.94 11.04
N TYR A 163 9.43 2.23 11.18
CA TYR A 163 8.61 1.76 12.31
C TYR A 163 8.58 0.23 12.43
N VAL A 164 8.48 -0.49 11.30
CA VAL A 164 8.45 -1.95 11.29
C VAL A 164 9.80 -2.55 11.66
N ILE A 165 10.92 -1.95 11.22
CA ILE A 165 12.28 -2.37 11.59
C ILE A 165 12.56 -2.11 13.07
N GLU A 166 12.33 -0.89 13.56
CA GLU A 166 12.51 -0.50 14.97
C GLU A 166 11.80 -1.51 15.90
N ARG A 167 10.54 -1.80 15.59
CA ARG A 167 9.70 -2.69 16.41
C ARG A 167 10.01 -4.17 16.21
N ALA A 168 10.59 -4.58 15.08
CA ALA A 168 11.11 -5.94 14.93
C ALA A 168 12.36 -6.15 15.81
N GLN A 169 13.25 -5.15 15.86
CA GLN A 169 14.44 -5.14 16.71
C GLN A 169 14.07 -5.17 18.21
N ASP A 170 13.17 -4.30 18.66
CA ASP A 170 12.66 -4.27 20.05
C ASP A 170 12.07 -5.60 20.53
N MET A 171 11.55 -6.41 19.60
CA MET A 171 10.86 -7.67 19.88
C MET A 171 11.73 -8.90 19.58
N GLU A 172 13.03 -8.70 19.32
CA GLU A 172 14.01 -9.75 18.98
C GLU A 172 13.56 -10.63 17.79
N ILE A 173 12.85 -10.04 16.83
CA ILE A 173 12.37 -10.74 15.62
C ILE A 173 13.40 -10.58 14.49
N PRO A 174 13.91 -11.68 13.91
CA PRO A 174 14.84 -11.61 12.79
C PRO A 174 14.24 -10.91 11.57
N ILE A 175 14.99 -9.95 11.01
CA ILE A 175 14.67 -9.28 9.74
C ILE A 175 15.20 -10.15 8.60
N ASN A 176 14.44 -11.20 8.28
CA ASN A 176 14.64 -12.02 7.08
C ASN A 176 13.49 -11.72 6.10
N GLU A 177 13.80 -11.60 4.81
CA GLU A 177 12.88 -11.12 3.74
C GLU A 177 11.61 -11.96 3.54
#